data_AF-B9TJ75-F1
#
_entry.id   AF-B9TJ75-F1
#
_cell.length_a   1.000
_cell.length_b   1.000
_cell.length_c   1.000
_cell.angle_alpha   90.00
_cell.angle_beta   90.00
_cell.angle_gamma   90.00
#
_symmetry.space_group_name_H-M   'P 1'
#
loop_
_entity.id
_entity.type
_entity.pdbx_description
1 polymer ?
#
loop_
_entity_poly.entity_id
_entity_poly.type
_entity_poly.pdbx_seq_one_letter_code
_entity_poly.pdbx_strand_id
1 'polypeptide(L)' 'MALAARGLMNKQIAGEVGTSEITVKIHRGNAMRKMQAKTFADLVRMAEALGLAGVDGRG' A
#
# COMPACT_ATOMS: atom_id res chain seq x y z
N MET A 1 -4.82 -2.07 1.54
CA MET A 1 -3.39 -1.66 1.51
C MET A 1 -2.46 -2.69 0.89
N ALA A 2 -2.83 -3.97 0.84
CA ALA A 2 -1.99 -5.02 0.24
C ALA A 2 -1.52 -4.72 -1.20
N LEU A 3 -2.37 -4.12 -2.04
CA LEU A 3 -2.02 -3.76 -3.43
C LEU A 3 -1.04 -2.58 -3.54
N ALA A 4 -1.05 -1.70 -2.55
CA ALA A 4 -0.08 -0.63 -2.45
C ALA A 4 1.32 -1.21 -2.20
N ALA A 5 1.40 -2.26 -1.38
CA ALA A 5 2.66 -2.97 -1.13
C ALA A 5 3.24 -3.68 -2.38
N ARG A 6 2.46 -3.83 -3.46
CA ARG A 6 2.92 -4.43 -4.73
C ARG A 6 3.60 -3.42 -5.68
N GLY A 7 3.81 -2.17 -5.26
CA GLY A 7 4.44 -1.13 -6.08
C GLY A 7 3.55 -0.51 -7.16
N LEU A 8 2.24 -0.80 -7.14
CA LEU A 8 1.29 -0.31 -8.13
C LEU A 8 1.04 1.21 -8.02
N MET A 9 0.76 1.84 -9.17
CA MET A 9 0.37 3.26 -9.20
C MET A 9 -0.98 3.46 -8.51
N ASN A 10 -1.20 4.63 -7.91
CA ASN A 10 -2.45 4.95 -7.21
C ASN A 10 -3.70 4.74 -8.09
N LYS A 11 -3.60 5.03 -9.39
CA LYS A 11 -4.68 4.82 -10.37
C LYS A 11 -5.01 3.33 -10.60
N GLN A 12 -4.00 2.45 -10.56
CA GLN A 12 -4.21 1.01 -10.70
C GLN A 12 -4.84 0.43 -9.43
N ILE A 13 -4.34 0.83 -8.25
CA ILE A 13 -4.93 0.43 -6.95
C ILE A 13 -6.39 0.88 -6.86
N ALA A 14 -6.68 2.10 -7.33
CA ALA A 14 -8.05 2.63 -7.38
C ALA A 14 -8.96 1.72 -8.23
N GLY A 15 -8.51 1.35 -9.43
CA GLY A 15 -9.25 0.43 -10.30
C GLY A 15 -9.43 -0.97 -9.72
N GLU A 16 -8.41 -1.50 -9.05
CA GLU A 16 -8.40 -2.86 -8.52
C GLU A 16 -9.20 -3.00 -7.21
N VAL A 17 -9.29 -1.94 -6.41
CA VAL A 17 -10.09 -1.87 -5.17
C VAL A 17 -11.49 -1.29 -5.41
N GLY A 18 -11.79 -0.82 -6.63
CA GLY A 18 -13.06 -0.18 -6.95
C GLY A 18 -13.28 1.14 -6.20
N THR A 19 -12.21 1.88 -5.94
CA THR A 19 -12.24 3.16 -5.22
C THR A 19 -11.64 4.30 -6.05
N SER A 20 -11.71 5.55 -5.56
CA SER A 20 -11.10 6.69 -6.26
C SER A 20 -9.60 6.81 -5.95
N GLU A 21 -8.82 7.35 -6.89
CA GLU A 21 -7.39 7.62 -6.68
C GLU A 21 -7.14 8.53 -5.46
N ILE A 22 -8.04 9.48 -5.22
CA ILE A 22 -8.00 10.38 -4.06
C ILE A 22 -8.20 9.58 -2.77
N THR A 23 -9.15 8.65 -2.75
CA THR A 23 -9.38 7.75 -1.60
C THR A 23 -8.13 6.91 -1.30
N VAL A 24 -7.45 6.39 -2.33
CA VAL A 24 -6.17 5.68 -2.17
C VAL A 24 -5.11 6.57 -1.53
N LYS A 25 -4.98 7.83 -1.97
CA LYS A 25 -4.02 8.79 -1.39
C LYS A 25 -4.31 9.07 0.08
N ILE A 26 -5.57 9.27 0.46
CA ILE A 26 -5.98 9.49 1.85
C ILE A 26 -5.61 8.28 2.72
N HIS A 27 -5.95 7.08 2.27
CA HIS A 27 -5.61 5.86 3.01
C HIS A 27 -4.09 5.68 3.15
N ARG A 28 -3.31 6.06 2.12
CA ARG A 28 -1.83 6.01 2.16
C ARG A 28 -1.27 6.99 3.17
N GLY A 29 -1.74 8.24 3.18
CA GLY A 29 -1.34 9.21 4.21
C GLY A 29 -1.65 8.72 5.62
N ASN A 30 -2.84 8.13 5.82
CA ASN A 30 -3.22 7.57 7.11
C ASN A 30 -2.35 6.37 7.52
N ALA A 31 -2.04 5.47 6.59
CA ALA A 31 -1.18 4.32 6.86
C ALA A 31 0.27 4.76 7.14
N MET A 32 0.82 5.68 6.35
CA MET A 32 2.17 6.23 6.59
C MET A 32 2.27 6.92 7.95
N ARG A 33 1.24 7.68 8.36
CA ARG A 33 1.19 8.30 9.68
C ARG A 33 1.13 7.26 10.80
N LYS A 34 0.28 6.23 10.68
CA LYS A 34 0.14 5.17 11.68
C LYS A 34 1.40 4.31 11.82
N MET A 35 2.08 4.05 10.70
CA MET A 35 3.29 3.23 10.62
C MET A 35 4.57 4.04 10.82
N GLN A 36 4.46 5.36 10.98
CA GLN A 36 5.60 6.30 11.02
C GLN A 36 6.56 6.14 9.83
N ALA A 37 6.01 5.77 8.66
CA ALA A 37 6.79 5.59 7.45
C ALA A 37 7.14 6.95 6.83
N LYS A 38 8.43 7.17 6.54
CA LYS A 38 8.92 8.42 5.92
C LYS A 38 8.61 8.48 4.44
N THR A 39 8.64 7.33 3.77
CA THR A 39 8.29 7.18 2.37
C THR A 39 7.25 6.09 2.17
N PHE A 40 6.62 6.09 1.01
CA PHE A 40 5.72 5.01 0.66
C PHE A 40 6.46 3.66 0.55
N ALA A 41 7.69 3.66 0.04
CA ALA A 41 8.51 2.45 -0.02
C ALA A 41 8.78 1.90 1.38
N ASP A 42 8.98 2.76 2.39
CA ASP A 42 9.13 2.32 3.78
C ASP A 42 7.83 1.70 4.31
N LEU A 43 6.67 2.28 3.97
CA LEU A 43 5.38 1.69 4.32
C LEU A 43 5.20 0.30 3.71
N VAL A 44 5.64 0.11 2.45
CA VAL A 44 5.61 -1.19 1.77
C VAL A 44 6.52 -2.20 2.48
N ARG A 45 7.78 -1.84 2.75
CA ARG A 45 8.73 -2.72 3.46
C ARG A 45 8.26 -3.07 4.87
N MET A 46 7.67 -2.12 5.59
CA MET A 46 7.11 -2.38 6.91
C MET A 46 5.88 -3.30 6.84
N ALA A 47 5.04 -3.15 5.81
CA ALA A 47 3.91 -4.04 5.58
C ALA A 47 4.36 -5.47 5.18
N GLU A 48 5.44 -5.61 4.40
CA GLU A 48 6.09 -6.88 4.08
C GLU A 48 6.66 -7.54 5.34
N ALA A 49 7.40 -6.79 6.16
CA ALA A 49 7.96 -7.28 7.42
C ALA A 49 6.89 -7.75 8.42
N LEU A 50 5.68 -7.19 8.34
CA LEU A 50 4.53 -7.59 9.16
C LEU A 50 3.68 -8.70 8.51
N GLY A 51 4.03 -9.19 7.31
CA GLY A 51 3.24 -10.19 6.56
C GLY A 51 1.88 -9.68 6.08
N LEU A 52 1.67 -8.35 6.06
CA LEU A 52 0.42 -7.69 5.66
C LEU A 52 0.37 -7.39 4.16
N ALA A 53 1.52 -7.37 3.49
CA ALA A 53 1.63 -7.42 2.05
C ALA A 53 1.42 -8.88 1.62
N GLY A 54 0.19 -9.21 1.22
CA GLY A 54 -0.20 -10.58 0.88
C GLY A 54 0.84 -11.30 0.02
N VAL A 55 1.40 -12.35 0.62
CA VAL A 55 2.12 -13.45 -0.02
C VAL A 55 1.27 -13.97 -1.17
N ASP A 56 1.59 -13.55 -2.38
CA ASP A 56 1.17 -14.21 -3.62
C ASP A 56 2.31 -14.08 -4.62
N GLY A 57 3.30 -14.96 -4.51
CA GLY A 57 4.42 -15.01 -5.44
C GLY A 57 5.57 -15.89 -4.96
N ARG A 58 5.40 -17.20 -5.12
CA ARG A 58 6.43 -18.25 -5.26
C ARG A 58 7.90 -17.77 -5.22
N GLY A 59 8.64 -18.30 -4.25
CA GLY A 59 10.10 -18.27 -4.14
C GLY A 59 10.52 -18.88 -2.82
#